data_AF-A0ABD6AN34-F1
#
_entry.id   AF-A0ABD6AN34-F1
#
_cell.length_a   1.000
_cell.length_b   1.000
_cell.length_c   1.000
_cell.angle_alpha   90.00
_cell.angle_beta   90.00
_cell.angle_gamma   90.00
#
_symmetry.space_group_name_H-M   'P 1'
#
loop_
_entity.id
_entity.type
_entity.pdbx_description
1 polymer ?
#
loop_
_entity_poly.entity_id
_entity_poly.type
_entity_poly.pdbx_seq_one_letter_code
_entity_poly.pdbx_strand_id
1 'polypeptide(L)'
;MTADGDVDGAEAAVDFPPAEAGWERETVVYRGISRRLAAHYLVNLGGELVGTDDPAEATRVDGDGWRVALSAETVTAAAAIRLTEVTAAFVGDPEALAELLPKYRQKAMRAGG
;
A
#
# COMPACT_ATOMS: atom_id res chain seq x y z
N MET A 1 -22.69 -23.76 -19.27
CA MET A 1 -21.59 -22.89 -19.72
C MET A 1 -21.36 -21.92 -18.57
N THR A 2 -20.32 -22.19 -17.78
CA THR A 2 -20.01 -21.50 -16.53
C THR A 2 -19.27 -20.21 -16.82
N ALA A 3 -19.67 -19.11 -16.19
CA ALA A 3 -18.79 -18.07 -15.68
C ALA A 3 -19.62 -17.22 -14.70
N ASP A 4 -19.53 -17.62 -13.44
CA ASP A 4 -19.76 -16.81 -12.25
C ASP A 4 -18.48 -15.97 -12.03
N GLY A 5 -18.64 -14.74 -11.54
CA GLY A 5 -17.57 -13.74 -11.35
C GLY A 5 -17.93 -12.47 -12.13
N ASP A 6 -18.17 -11.32 -11.51
CA ASP A 6 -17.34 -10.71 -10.49
C ASP A 6 -18.20 -9.67 -9.74
N VAL A 7 -18.21 -9.75 -8.42
CA VAL A 7 -18.86 -8.78 -7.53
C VAL A 7 -17.79 -8.15 -6.66
N ASP A 8 -17.05 -7.18 -7.17
CA ASP A 8 -16.19 -6.37 -6.29
C ASP A 8 -16.54 -4.89 -6.42
N GLY A 9 -17.22 -4.45 -5.35
CA GLY A 9 -17.82 -3.15 -5.22
C GLY A 9 -16.78 -2.04 -5.13
N ALA A 10 -17.18 -0.88 -5.65
CA ALA A 10 -16.66 0.46 -5.37
C ALA A 10 -15.37 0.51 -4.52
N GLU A 11 -14.26 0.05 -5.08
CA GLU A 11 -12.94 0.43 -4.60
C GLU A 11 -12.85 1.93 -4.87
N ALA A 12 -12.74 2.75 -3.82
CA ALA A 12 -12.28 4.12 -3.97
C ALA A 12 -11.10 4.08 -4.94
N ALA A 13 -11.11 4.88 -6.02
CA ALA A 13 -10.14 4.75 -7.11
C ALA A 13 -8.71 4.94 -6.60
N VAL A 14 -8.13 3.88 -6.03
CA VAL A 14 -6.74 3.82 -5.63
C VAL A 14 -6.01 3.62 -6.94
N ASP A 15 -5.14 4.56 -7.26
CA ASP A 15 -4.34 4.49 -8.48
C ASP A 15 -3.33 3.36 -8.31
N PHE A 16 -3.76 2.14 -8.68
CA PHE A 16 -2.90 0.97 -8.61
C PHE A 16 -1.82 1.08 -9.70
N PRO A 17 -0.56 0.74 -9.39
CA PRO A 17 0.46 0.64 -10.40
C PRO A 17 0.09 -0.44 -11.44
N PRO A 18 0.65 -0.38 -12.66
CA PRO A 18 0.36 -1.35 -13.71
C PRO A 18 0.65 -2.78 -13.22
N ALA A 19 -0.33 -3.67 -13.42
CA ALA A 19 -0.28 -5.07 -13.05
C ALA A 19 0.11 -5.95 -14.24
N GLU A 20 0.84 -7.03 -13.99
CA GLU A 20 1.13 -8.07 -14.98
C GLU A 20 0.10 -9.20 -14.89
N ALA A 21 0.00 -10.03 -15.94
CA ALA A 21 -0.95 -11.13 -15.95
C ALA A 21 -0.61 -12.14 -14.85
N GLY A 22 -1.53 -12.37 -13.92
CA GLY A 22 -1.34 -13.24 -12.76
C GLY A 22 -0.92 -12.52 -11.49
N TRP A 23 -0.76 -11.19 -11.51
CA TRP A 23 -0.51 -10.42 -10.29
C TRP A 23 -1.79 -10.15 -9.50
N GLU A 24 -1.69 -10.28 -8.19
CA GLU A 24 -2.75 -9.95 -7.24
C GLU A 24 -2.68 -8.48 -6.82
N ARG A 25 -3.81 -7.95 -6.35
CA ARG A 25 -3.94 -6.59 -5.83
C ARG A 25 -4.34 -6.67 -4.37
N GLU A 26 -3.74 -5.82 -3.56
CA GLU A 26 -4.08 -5.73 -2.15
C GLU A 26 -3.96 -4.29 -1.67
N THR A 27 -4.88 -3.84 -0.83
CA THR A 27 -4.83 -2.48 -0.28
C THR A 27 -4.63 -2.53 1.23
N VAL A 28 -3.72 -1.71 1.73
CA VAL A 28 -3.47 -1.58 3.16
C VAL A 28 -3.50 -0.12 3.57
N VAL A 29 -4.37 0.20 4.52
CA VAL A 29 -4.57 1.55 5.04
C VAL A 29 -3.99 1.63 6.45
N TYR A 30 -3.20 2.67 6.72
CA TYR A 30 -2.66 2.97 8.03
C TYR A 30 -3.07 4.36 8.49
N ARG A 31 -3.40 4.48 9.77
CA ARG A 31 -3.73 5.75 10.42
C ARG A 31 -2.66 6.09 11.45
N GLY A 32 -2.27 7.35 11.49
CA GLY A 32 -1.30 7.86 12.47
C GLY A 32 0.17 7.62 12.09
N ILE A 33 0.46 7.20 10.85
CA ILE A 33 1.81 7.17 10.30
C ILE A 33 1.92 8.14 9.11
N SER A 34 3.13 8.57 8.79
CA SER A 34 3.40 9.43 7.64
C SER A 34 3.73 8.62 6.38
N ARG A 35 3.43 9.18 5.19
CA ARG A 35 3.82 8.63 3.88
C ARG A 35 5.30 8.28 3.83
N ARG A 36 6.13 9.19 4.35
CA ARG A 36 7.57 9.01 4.49
C ARG A 36 7.94 7.71 5.18
N LEU A 37 7.27 7.37 6.28
CA LEU A 37 7.56 6.17 7.03
C LEU A 37 7.13 4.90 6.27
N ALA A 38 5.96 4.94 5.63
CA ALA A 38 5.49 3.86 4.78
C ALA A 38 6.44 3.58 3.61
N ALA A 39 6.83 4.62 2.87
CA ALA A 39 7.80 4.55 1.79
C ALA A 39 9.15 4.02 2.28
N HIS A 40 9.65 4.53 3.41
CA HIS A 40 10.91 4.07 3.98
C HIS A 40 10.88 2.59 4.37
N TYR A 41 9.74 2.05 4.82
CA TYR A 41 9.62 0.62 5.09
C TYR A 41 9.61 -0.22 3.82
N LEU A 42 8.92 0.22 2.78
CA LEU A 42 8.93 -0.49 1.49
C LEU A 42 10.34 -0.53 0.90
N VAL A 43 11.10 0.56 1.01
CA VAL A 43 12.50 0.58 0.59
C VAL A 43 13.36 -0.41 1.39
N ASN A 44 13.18 -0.46 2.73
CA ASN A 44 13.88 -1.44 3.56
C ASN A 44 13.48 -2.91 3.28
N LEU A 45 12.31 -3.13 2.69
CA LEU A 45 11.84 -4.46 2.26
C LEU A 45 12.37 -4.84 0.86
N GLY A 46 13.20 -4.01 0.24
CA GLY A 46 13.77 -4.25 -1.08
C GLY A 46 13.09 -3.48 -2.21
N GLY A 47 12.25 -2.50 -1.88
CA GLY A 47 11.67 -1.59 -2.87
C GLY A 47 12.58 -0.41 -3.21
N GLU A 48 12.30 0.25 -4.32
CA GLU A 48 12.97 1.46 -4.78
C GLU A 48 11.92 2.54 -5.09
N LEU A 49 12.20 3.78 -4.70
CA LEU A 49 11.30 4.90 -4.96
C LEU A 49 11.31 5.24 -6.45
N VAL A 50 10.12 5.37 -7.04
CA VAL A 50 9.98 5.70 -8.47
C VAL A 50 9.46 7.13 -8.61
N GLY A 51 10.19 7.95 -9.39
CA GLY A 51 9.81 9.32 -9.71
C GLY A 51 10.19 10.37 -8.66
N THR A 52 10.80 9.97 -7.55
CA THR A 52 11.34 10.87 -6.52
C THR A 52 12.42 10.16 -5.69
N ASP A 53 13.40 10.93 -5.21
CA ASP A 53 14.38 10.47 -4.23
C ASP A 53 13.96 10.77 -2.78
N ASP A 54 12.91 11.60 -2.58
CA ASP A 54 12.42 11.94 -1.25
C ASP A 54 11.29 10.99 -0.82
N PRO A 55 11.48 10.19 0.25
CA PRO A 55 10.43 9.30 0.75
C PRO A 55 9.18 10.03 1.22
N ALA A 56 9.28 11.30 1.62
CA ALA A 56 8.11 12.11 1.97
C ALA A 56 7.22 12.42 0.76
N GLU A 57 7.79 12.47 -0.45
CA GLU A 57 7.09 12.71 -1.72
C GLU A 57 6.80 11.43 -2.50
N ALA A 58 7.23 10.27 -1.99
CA ALA A 58 7.07 8.99 -2.64
C ALA A 58 5.59 8.64 -2.87
N THR A 59 5.20 8.58 -4.13
CA THR A 59 3.88 8.12 -4.58
C THR A 59 3.93 6.70 -5.13
N ARG A 60 5.12 6.19 -5.47
CA ARG A 60 5.30 4.85 -6.02
C ARG A 60 6.60 4.21 -5.54
N VAL A 61 6.54 2.93 -5.22
CA VAL A 61 7.69 2.09 -4.87
C VAL A 61 7.60 0.78 -5.65
N ASP A 62 8.65 0.45 -6.39
CA ASP A 62 8.74 -0.80 -7.15
C ASP A 62 9.76 -1.72 -6.48
N GLY A 63 9.44 -3.00 -6.33
CA GLY A 63 10.32 -4.02 -5.80
C GLY A 63 10.35 -5.26 -6.69
N ASP A 64 11.06 -6.29 -6.23
CA ASP A 64 11.20 -7.52 -7.00
C ASP A 64 9.89 -8.32 -7.01
N GLY A 65 9.20 -8.30 -8.15
CA GLY A 65 7.90 -8.98 -8.33
C GLY A 65 6.71 -8.26 -7.69
N TRP A 66 6.86 -7.01 -7.26
CA TRP A 66 5.75 -6.22 -6.69
C TRP A 66 5.92 -4.72 -6.92
N ARG A 67 4.81 -3.99 -6.86
CA ARG A 67 4.73 -2.54 -7.01
C ARG A 67 3.71 -2.00 -6.01
N VAL A 68 3.96 -0.79 -5.51
CA VAL A 68 3.08 -0.14 -4.53
C VAL A 68 2.86 1.31 -4.91
N ALA A 69 1.59 1.71 -4.96
CA ALA A 69 1.23 3.12 -4.94
C ALA A 69 0.95 3.58 -3.51
N LEU A 70 1.44 4.77 -3.17
CA LEU A 70 1.25 5.40 -1.87
C LEU A 70 0.47 6.70 -2.03
N SER A 71 -0.64 6.81 -1.34
CA SER A 71 -1.34 8.08 -1.14
C SER A 71 -1.38 8.41 0.35
N ALA A 72 -1.35 9.70 0.66
CA ALA A 72 -1.48 10.17 2.02
C ALA A 72 -2.41 11.36 2.08
N GLU A 73 -3.37 11.29 2.98
CA GLU A 73 -4.40 12.30 3.16
C GLU A 73 -4.65 12.55 4.64
N THR A 74 -5.21 13.72 4.95
CA THR A 74 -5.57 14.06 6.33
C THR A 74 -7.06 13.83 6.50
N VAL A 75 -7.41 12.83 7.29
CA VAL A 75 -8.80 12.43 7.57
C VAL A 75 -9.21 12.87 8.98
N THR A 76 -10.52 13.02 9.19
CA THR A 76 -11.08 13.31 10.52
C THR A 76 -11.52 12.01 11.15
N ALA A 77 -10.86 11.59 12.23
CA ALA A 77 -11.12 10.30 12.87
C ALA A 77 -12.26 10.35 13.90
N ALA A 78 -12.31 11.41 14.70
CA ALA A 78 -13.39 11.69 15.65
C ALA A 78 -13.35 13.17 16.10
N ALA A 79 -14.53 13.80 16.25
CA ALA A 79 -14.67 15.22 16.57
C ALA A 79 -13.81 16.11 15.65
N ALA A 80 -12.86 16.87 16.21
CA ALA A 80 -11.92 17.73 15.47
C ALA A 80 -10.51 17.12 15.31
N ILE A 81 -10.32 15.84 15.65
CA ILE A 81 -9.02 15.17 15.56
C ILE A 81 -8.73 14.81 14.11
N ARG A 82 -7.68 15.45 13.57
CA ARG A 82 -7.14 15.17 12.24
C ARG A 82 -6.01 14.16 12.35
N LEU A 83 -6.14 13.05 11.65
CA LEU A 83 -5.11 12.02 11.54
C LEU A 83 -4.62 11.95 10.10
N THR A 84 -3.33 11.69 9.94
CA THR A 84 -2.79 11.30 8.64
C THR A 84 -3.19 9.85 8.39
N GLU A 85 -3.85 9.62 7.27
CA GLU A 85 -4.14 8.31 6.72
C GLU A 85 -3.24 8.10 5.51
N VAL A 86 -2.59 6.95 5.46
CA VAL A 86 -1.72 6.55 4.36
C VAL A 86 -2.31 5.27 3.79
N THR A 87 -2.61 5.30 2.50
CA THR A 87 -3.10 4.16 1.75
C THR A 87 -1.97 3.63 0.88
N ALA A 88 -1.67 2.34 1.04
CA ALA A 88 -0.69 1.62 0.26
C ALA A 88 -1.40 0.57 -0.59
N ALA A 89 -1.41 0.78 -1.91
CA ALA A 89 -2.02 -0.09 -2.90
C ALA A 89 -0.95 -0.97 -3.54
N PHE A 90 -0.92 -2.24 -3.15
CA PHE A 90 0.01 -3.26 -3.60
C PHE A 90 -0.52 -3.96 -4.85
N VAL A 91 0.38 -4.24 -5.77
CA VAL A 91 0.15 -5.10 -6.92
C VAL A 91 1.41 -5.92 -7.15
N GLY A 92 1.31 -7.23 -7.28
CA GLY A 92 2.49 -8.05 -7.48
C GLY A 92 2.18 -9.52 -7.61
N ASP A 93 3.23 -10.30 -7.79
CA ASP A 93 3.14 -11.74 -7.77
C ASP A 93 2.54 -12.23 -6.42
N PRO A 94 1.60 -13.18 -6.44
CA PRO A 94 0.98 -13.71 -5.23
C PRO A 94 2.01 -14.20 -4.20
N GLU A 95 3.10 -14.84 -4.63
CA GLU A 95 4.14 -15.34 -3.72
C GLU A 95 4.93 -14.17 -3.10
N ALA A 96 5.27 -13.17 -3.91
CA ALA A 96 5.96 -11.97 -3.43
C ALA A 96 5.10 -11.17 -2.45
N LEU A 97 3.81 -10.97 -2.75
CA LEU A 97 2.87 -10.29 -1.87
C LEU A 97 2.62 -11.07 -0.57
N ALA A 98 2.50 -12.40 -0.65
CA ALA A 98 2.34 -13.26 0.52
C ALA A 98 3.52 -13.15 1.51
N GLU A 99 4.73 -12.87 1.02
CA GLU A 99 5.88 -12.58 1.87
C GLU A 99 5.95 -11.12 2.37
N LEU A 100 5.59 -10.17 1.52
CA LEU A 100 5.70 -8.74 1.78
C LEU A 100 4.63 -8.24 2.77
N LEU A 101 3.36 -8.57 2.50
CA LEU A 101 2.20 -8.11 3.26
C LEU A 101 2.28 -8.43 4.75
N PRO A 102 2.61 -9.65 5.21
CA PRO A 102 2.75 -9.91 6.63
C PRO A 102 3.89 -9.10 7.26
N LYS A 103 5.03 -8.92 6.59
CA LYS A 103 6.16 -8.09 7.09
C LYS A 103 5.75 -6.63 7.22
N TYR A 104 5.01 -6.11 6.24
CA TYR A 104 4.51 -4.74 6.20
C TYR A 104 3.38 -4.49 7.24
N ARG A 105 2.45 -5.44 7.40
CA ARG A 105 1.36 -5.40 8.39
C ARG A 105 1.85 -5.59 9.83
N GLN A 106 2.81 -6.49 10.08
CA GLN A 106 3.29 -6.81 11.42
C GLN A 106 3.91 -5.60 12.15
N LYS A 107 4.52 -4.66 11.41
CA LYS A 107 5.13 -3.47 12.02
C LYS A 107 4.11 -2.46 12.54
N ALA A 108 2.88 -2.46 12.00
CA ALA A 108 1.82 -1.58 12.48
C ALA A 108 1.17 -2.05 13.78
N MET A 109 1.25 -3.35 14.11
CA MET A 109 0.69 -3.88 15.36
C MET A 109 1.62 -3.76 16.56
N ARG A 110 2.95 -3.60 16.37
CA ARG A 110 3.91 -3.52 17.49
C ARG A 110 4.06 -2.12 18.12
N ALA A 111 3.20 -1.18 17.76
CA ALA A 111 3.10 0.13 18.42
C ALA A 111 1.83 0.28 19.29
N GLY A 112 0.96 -0.75 19.34
CA GLY A 112 -0.19 -0.82 20.22
C GLY A 112 -0.01 -1.93 21.26
N GLY A 113 0.94 -1.73 22.17
CA GLY A 113 0.98 -2.42 23.46
C GLY A 113 0.40 -1.52 24.53
#